data_AF-A0A291GQS8-F1
#
_entry.id   AF-A0A291GQS8-F1
#
_cell.length_a   1.000
_cell.length_b   1.000
_cell.length_c   1.000
_cell.angle_alpha   90.00
_cell.angle_beta   90.00
_cell.angle_gamma   90.00
#
_symmetry.space_group_name_H-M   'P 1'
#
loop_
_entity.id
_entity.type
_entity.pdbx_description
1 polymer ?
#
loop_
_entity_poly.entity_id
_entity_poly.type
_entity_poly.pdbx_seq_one_letter_code
_entity_poly.pdbx_strand_id
1 'polypeptide(L)'
;MILFRQELGDVLRDARRTQGRTLRQVSSDARVSLGYLSEIERGQKEASSELLVSVTDALGLPLSFVLREVSERIAIAEQVTIPDTVPEGLADGTAPLVGAR
;
A
#
# COMPACT_ATOMS: atom_id res chain seq x y z
N MET A 1 0.39 -6.15 17.18
CA MET A 1 -0.77 -6.19 16.26
C MET A 1 -0.45 -5.28 15.10
N ILE A 2 -0.38 -5.82 13.89
CA ILE A 2 -0.06 -5.07 12.69
C ILE A 2 -1.31 -4.33 12.24
N LEU A 3 -1.17 -3.08 11.80
CA LEU A 3 -2.27 -2.27 11.31
C LEU A 3 -1.97 -1.86 9.87
N PHE A 4 -2.90 -2.17 8.97
CA PHE A 4 -2.75 -1.86 7.55
C PHE A 4 -2.37 -0.40 7.29
N ARG A 5 -3.04 0.55 7.96
CA ARG A 5 -2.74 1.99 7.81
C ARG A 5 -1.32 2.39 8.17
N GLN A 6 -0.64 1.66 9.05
CA GLN A 6 0.75 1.95 9.42
C GLN A 6 1.69 1.52 8.30
N GLU A 7 1.57 0.27 7.86
CA GLU A 7 2.39 -0.27 6.77
C GLU A 7 2.14 0.49 5.46
N LEU A 8 0.88 0.81 5.16
CA LEU A 8 0.53 1.66 4.03
C LEU A 8 1.17 3.05 4.12
N GLY A 9 1.05 3.69 5.29
CA GLY A 9 1.64 5.01 5.53
C GLY A 9 3.15 5.03 5.32
N ASP A 10 3.84 4.00 5.81
CA ASP A 10 5.29 3.87 5.65
C ASP A 10 5.70 3.60 4.20
N VAL A 11 4.99 2.74 3.46
CA VAL A 11 5.26 2.52 2.03
C VAL A 11 5.10 3.81 1.22
N LEU A 12 4.02 4.56 1.44
CA LEU A 12 3.79 5.85 0.76
C LEU A 12 4.87 6.88 1.12
N ARG A 13 5.25 6.94 2.41
CA ARG A 13 6.30 7.83 2.91
C ARG A 13 7.66 7.51 2.31
N ASP A 14 8.01 6.23 2.22
CA ASP A 14 9.27 5.77 1.64
C ASP A 14 9.32 6.06 0.15
N ALA A 15 8.26 5.75 -0.60
CA ALA A 15 8.12 6.11 -2.01
C ALA A 15 8.34 7.61 -2.24
N ARG A 16 7.64 8.46 -1.47
CA ARG A 16 7.80 9.92 -1.54
C ARG A 16 9.23 10.37 -1.26
N ARG A 17 9.87 9.80 -0.23
CA ARG A 17 11.25 10.17 0.18
C ARG A 17 12.29 9.74 -0.83
N THR A 18 12.15 8.55 -1.42
CA THR A 18 13.02 8.04 -2.48
C THR A 18 12.97 8.93 -3.72
N GLN A 19 11.81 9.53 -4.01
CA GLN A 19 11.68 10.54 -5.07
C GLN A 19 12.25 11.93 -4.69
N GLY A 20 12.72 12.13 -3.45
CA GLY A 20 13.17 13.43 -2.94
C GLY A 20 12.05 14.47 -2.78
N ARG A 21 10.79 14.03 -2.74
CA ARG A 21 9.63 14.93 -2.73
C ARG A 21 9.18 15.26 -1.32
N THR A 22 8.73 16.49 -1.12
CA THR A 22 8.15 16.96 0.14
C THR A 22 6.67 16.58 0.24
N LEU A 23 6.15 16.54 1.48
CA LEU A 23 4.70 16.39 1.72
C LEU A 23 3.87 17.41 0.94
N ARG A 24 4.34 18.68 0.88
CA ARG A 24 3.64 19.76 0.18
C ARG A 24 3.51 19.51 -1.32
N GLN A 25 4.57 18.99 -1.95
CA GLN A 25 4.55 18.66 -3.39
C GLN A 25 3.55 17.55 -3.68
N VAL A 26 3.61 16.44 -2.95
CA VAL A 26 2.71 15.30 -3.18
C VAL A 26 1.26 15.64 -2.81
N SER A 27 1.03 16.34 -1.69
CA SER A 27 -0.33 16.73 -1.30
C SER A 27 -0.98 17.66 -2.31
N SER A 28 -0.21 18.56 -2.92
CA SER A 28 -0.68 19.45 -3.98
C SER A 28 -1.13 18.66 -5.20
N ASP A 29 -0.30 17.73 -5.67
CA ASP A 29 -0.60 16.93 -6.86
C ASP A 29 -1.78 15.97 -6.61
N ALA A 30 -1.85 15.37 -5.42
CA ALA A 30 -2.94 14.51 -4.97
C ALA A 30 -4.21 15.27 -4.55
N ARG A 31 -4.23 16.62 -4.66
CA ARG A 31 -5.36 17.49 -4.30
C ARG A 31 -5.92 17.24 -2.89
N VAL A 32 -5.02 16.94 -1.94
CA VAL A 32 -5.36 16.70 -0.54
C VAL A 32 -4.61 17.67 0.36
N SER A 33 -5.08 17.86 1.58
CA SER A 33 -4.36 18.74 2.50
C SER A 33 -3.02 18.11 2.92
N LEU A 34 -2.00 18.94 3.11
CA LEU A 34 -0.70 18.52 3.60
C LEU A 34 -0.82 17.79 4.95
N GLY A 35 -1.64 18.34 5.85
CA GLY A 35 -1.90 17.75 7.16
C GLY A 35 -2.49 16.35 7.04
N TYR A 36 -3.46 16.17 6.14
CA TYR A 36 -4.11 14.88 5.94
C TYR A 36 -3.15 13.84 5.36
N LEU A 37 -2.37 14.17 4.33
CA LEU A 37 -1.32 13.27 3.82
C LEU A 37 -0.30 12.91 4.92
N SER A 38 0.04 13.88 5.78
CA SER A 38 0.95 13.67 6.89
C SER A 38 0.39 12.73 7.97
N GLU A 39 -0.91 12.78 8.25
CA GLU A 39 -1.58 11.84 9.15
C GLU A 39 -1.62 10.42 8.56
N ILE A 40 -1.84 10.31 7.24
CA ILE A 40 -1.83 9.03 6.52
C ILE A 40 -0.45 8.39 6.56
N GLU A 41 0.61 9.13 6.23
CA GLU A 41 2.00 8.63 6.30
C GLU A 41 2.46 8.24 7.71
N ARG A 42 1.73 8.64 8.75
CA ARG A 42 1.98 8.24 10.14
C ARG A 42 1.05 7.12 10.62
N GLY A 43 0.18 6.58 9.76
CA GLY A 43 -0.83 5.60 10.13
C GLY A 43 -1.81 6.09 11.19
N GLN A 44 -2.10 7.40 11.23
CA GLN A 44 -3.07 8.01 12.16
C GLN A 44 -4.49 7.99 11.61
N LYS A 45 -4.64 7.83 10.29
CA LYS A 45 -5.93 7.78 9.59
C LYS A 45 -5.98 6.57 8.68
N GLU A 46 -7.19 6.06 8.46
CA GLU A 46 -7.46 5.12 7.39
C GLU A 46 -7.59 5.90 6.07
N ALA A 47 -6.95 5.42 5.02
CA ALA A 47 -7.09 6.00 3.69
C ALA A 47 -8.36 5.47 3.03
N SER A 48 -9.16 6.35 2.43
CA SER A 48 -10.19 5.89 1.49
C SER A 48 -9.54 5.38 0.21
N SER A 49 -10.26 4.56 -0.55
CA SER A 49 -9.78 4.07 -1.85
C SER A 49 -9.49 5.22 -2.83
N GLU A 50 -10.31 6.28 -2.83
CA GLU A 50 -10.12 7.47 -3.65
C GLU A 50 -8.87 8.25 -3.25
N LEU A 51 -8.61 8.38 -1.95
CA LEU A 51 -7.38 9.01 -1.46
C LEU A 51 -6.15 8.21 -1.87
N LEU A 52 -6.20 6.89 -1.71
CA LEU A 52 -5.14 5.97 -2.13
C LEU A 52 -4.81 6.17 -3.60
N VAL A 53 -5.81 6.10 -4.49
CA VAL A 53 -5.62 6.35 -5.93
C VAL A 53 -5.00 7.72 -6.18
N SER A 54 -5.52 8.79 -5.57
CA SER A 54 -5.00 10.13 -5.77
C SER A 54 -3.53 10.28 -5.36
N VAL A 55 -3.13 9.67 -4.24
CA VAL A 55 -1.75 9.72 -3.75
C VAL A 55 -0.83 8.83 -4.59
N THR A 56 -1.25 7.64 -5.00
CA THR A 56 -0.44 6.77 -5.87
C THR A 56 -0.25 7.39 -7.25
N ASP A 57 -1.28 8.03 -7.80
CA ASP A 57 -1.21 8.77 -9.07
C ASP A 57 -0.25 9.96 -8.94
N ALA A 58 -0.35 10.73 -7.85
CA ALA A 58 0.56 11.83 -7.58
C ALA A 58 2.02 11.36 -7.43
N LEU A 59 2.26 10.15 -6.92
CA LEU A 59 3.57 9.53 -6.82
C LEU A 59 4.02 8.84 -8.13
N GLY A 60 3.15 8.76 -9.15
CA GLY A 60 3.45 8.04 -10.40
C GLY A 60 3.63 6.54 -10.20
N LEU A 61 2.95 5.95 -9.21
CA LEU A 61 3.03 4.53 -8.88
C LEU A 61 1.71 3.81 -9.17
N PRO A 62 1.74 2.60 -9.76
CA PRO A 62 0.55 1.76 -9.81
C PRO A 62 0.09 1.38 -8.40
N LEU A 63 -1.22 1.41 -8.14
CA LEU A 63 -1.78 0.99 -6.86
C LEU A 63 -1.39 -0.46 -6.49
N SER A 64 -1.33 -1.35 -7.49
CA SER A 64 -0.91 -2.74 -7.29
C SER A 64 0.52 -2.88 -6.77
N PHE A 65 1.43 -1.99 -7.17
CA PHE A 65 2.79 -1.96 -6.66
C PHE A 65 2.79 -1.61 -5.17
N VAL A 66 2.09 -0.54 -4.78
CA VAL A 66 1.98 -0.13 -3.37
C VAL A 66 1.36 -1.24 -2.52
N LEU A 67 0.29 -1.87 -2.99
CA LEU A 67 -0.36 -2.96 -2.25
C LEU A 67 0.52 -4.20 -2.10
N ARG A 68 1.36 -4.51 -3.11
CA ARG A 68 2.34 -5.60 -3.02
C ARG A 68 3.38 -5.29 -1.93
N GLU A 69 3.97 -4.11 -1.94
CA GLU A 69 4.94 -3.69 -0.92
C GLU A 69 4.35 -3.75 0.51
N VAL A 70 3.10 -3.29 0.67
CA VAL A 70 2.39 -3.40 1.96
C VAL A 70 2.17 -4.86 2.35
N SER A 71 1.73 -5.70 1.40
CA SER A 71 1.54 -7.13 1.63
C SER A 71 2.84 -7.81 2.07
N GLU A 72 3.97 -7.48 1.45
CA GLU A 72 5.28 -8.04 1.79
C GLU A 72 5.71 -7.65 3.20
N ARG A 73 5.53 -6.38 3.59
CA ARG A 73 5.83 -5.91 4.96
C ARG A 73 4.98 -6.62 6.01
N ILE A 74 3.68 -6.78 5.74
CA ILE A 74 2.76 -7.51 6.62
C ILE A 74 3.20 -8.97 6.72
N ALA A 75 3.50 -9.64 5.61
CA ALA A 75 3.92 -11.03 5.59
C ALA A 75 5.21 -11.27 6.41
N ILE A 76 6.19 -10.37 6.29
CA ILE A 76 7.42 -10.41 7.10
C ILE A 76 7.08 -10.30 8.59
N ALA A 77 6.22 -9.35 8.96
CA ALA A 77 5.85 -9.13 10.35
C ALA A 77 4.99 -10.28 10.92
N GLU A 78 4.23 -10.98 10.07
CA GLU A 78 3.47 -12.19 10.41
C GLU A 78 4.31 -13.48 10.33
N GLN A 79 5.58 -13.39 9.90
CA GLN A 79 6.46 -14.53 9.65
C GLN A 79 5.87 -15.54 8.64
N VAL A 80 5.12 -15.03 7.67
CA VAL A 80 4.52 -15.81 6.58
C VAL A 80 5.35 -15.63 5.31
N THR A 81 5.64 -16.74 4.64
CA THR A 81 6.22 -16.70 3.29
C THR A 81 5.08 -16.79 2.28
N ILE A 82 4.92 -15.77 1.45
CA ILE A 82 4.01 -15.81 0.30
C ILE A 82 4.81 -16.29 -0.90
N PRO A 83 4.54 -17.49 -1.45
CA PRO A 83 5.23 -17.95 -2.64
C PRO A 83 4.88 -17.06 -3.83
N ASP A 84 5.88 -16.63 -4.59
CA ASP A 84 5.70 -15.87 -5.84
C ASP A 84 5.25 -16.75 -7.03
N THR A 85 4.90 -18.01 -6.75
CA THR A 85 4.40 -18.99 -7.71
C THR A 85 2.90 -19.20 -7.51
N VAL A 86 2.17 -19.30 -8.62
CA VAL A 86 0.79 -19.77 -8.60
C VAL A 86 0.79 -21.25 -8.14
N PRO A 87 0.05 -21.62 -7.08
CA PRO A 87 -0.07 -23.01 -6.68
C PRO A 87 -0.58 -23.87 -7.85
N GLU A 88 -0.06 -25.08 -8.00
CA GLU A 88 -0.37 -25.96 -9.16
C GLU A 88 -1.89 -26.11 -9.41
N GLY A 89 -2.74 -26.09 -8.37
CA GLY A 89 -4.20 -26.19 -8.51
C GLY A 89 -4.96 -24.92 -8.91
N LEU A 90 -4.32 -23.74 -8.86
CA LEU A 90 -4.90 -22.46 -9.26
C LEU A 90 -4.69 -22.18 -10.76
N ALA A 91 -3.69 -22.81 -11.39
CA ALA A 91 -3.45 -22.71 -12.83
C ALA A 91 -4.61 -23.26 -13.67
N ASP A 92 -5.29 -24.30 -13.16
CA ASP A 92 -6.39 -24.99 -13.83
C ASP A 92 -7.78 -24.47 -13.42
N GLY A 93 -7.85 -23.43 -12.58
CA GLY A 93 -9.11 -22.79 -12.16
C GLY A 93 -9.98 -23.59 -11.19
N THR A 94 -9.49 -24.72 -10.67
CA THR A 94 -10.26 -25.63 -9.81
C THR A 94 -9.98 -25.48 -8.31
N ALA A 95 -8.92 -24.79 -7.92
CA ALA A 95 -8.61 -24.62 -6.50
C ALA A 95 -9.43 -23.49 -5.86
N PRO A 96 -9.96 -23.69 -4.64
CA PRO A 96 -10.64 -22.65 -3.90
C PRO A 96 -9.67 -21.51 -3.59
N LEU A 97 -10.11 -20.26 -3.79
CA LEU A 97 -9.36 -19.09 -3.37
C LEU A 97 -9.11 -19.16 -1.86
N VAL A 98 -7.86 -18.99 -1.44
CA VAL A 98 -7.50 -18.90 -0.02
C VAL A 98 -8.31 -17.75 0.61
N GLY A 99 -9.21 -18.07 1.53
CA GLY A 99 -10.07 -17.11 2.21
C GLY A 99 -11.55 -17.09 1.78
N ALA A 100 -11.95 -17.87 0.77
CA ALA A 100 -13.36 -18.12 0.51
C ALA A 100 -13.92 -19.03 1.62
N ARG A 101 -14.65 -18.44 2.56
CA ARG A 101 -15.57 -19.20 3.42
C ARG A 101 -16.87 -19.43 2.67
#